data_AF-A0A8T0DFI6-F1
#
_entry.id   AF-A0A8T0DFI6-F1
#
_cell.length_a   1.000
_cell.length_b   1.000
_cell.length_c   1.000
_cell.angle_alpha   90.00
_cell.angle_beta   90.00
_cell.angle_gamma   90.00
#
_symmetry.space_group_name_H-M   'P 1'
#
loop_
_entity.id
_entity.type
_entity.pdbx_description
1 polymer ?
#
loop_
_entity_poly.entity_id
_entity_poly.type
_entity_poly.pdbx_seq_one_letter_code
_entity_poly.pdbx_strand_id
1 'polypeptide(L)'
;MLIMIESKIRTVQYIRDFPELSQSLAVLDKKGQGTFASVFAVKAKDDEESGTIYALKMLIPTVDVRRIENEIRILRRLGGNCNVIKMHTAWRIRDHVFIMMPFINFIPFGEYYLTADEIEIRRYMHSLLLALSYIHKYRIIHRDIKPTNFLMDQHSRRLFLVDFGLAHSEEYGDLDEKWEADCESYDTITKRAITGNHASHRRSKRTLSPSLEPTEASHPAKTSRVHLSNEPSQLAEPTGRQASLGTDKIFSQPDRTSSRGTTTKFTPKLSLGHVTSTASSQNFTPGSCVCGFRLAVCRGCRQLPRLTAARRGGTLGFRPPEVMMRHVDQTTAVDVWAAGVIFLSFLSGRYPFIKVDDDLDVLHAFTHLVGFERMQACAKSLGRRLLVDPKPPPMDASETPSSLLKTRCIAIRRHEKKLIGLPPLLSKSVDMDSTQPESKKKGSAIALSALHVFPSSAYDLLTRLLEPNPQKRISAHDALRHPFFLQHAKPPNASGVSPKIAITQTSGRPNHLPISGAISPFRLRAQFC
;
A
#
# COMPACT_ATOMS: atom_id res chain seq x y z
N MET A 1 -21.78 -25.68 6.68
CA MET A 1 -21.86 -25.56 8.15
C MET A 1 -21.06 -24.37 8.69
N LEU A 2 -19.74 -24.28 8.47
CA LEU A 2 -18.89 -23.14 8.90
C LEU A 2 -19.40 -21.76 8.44
N ILE A 3 -19.78 -21.61 7.17
CA ILE A 3 -20.34 -20.34 6.63
C ILE A 3 -21.66 -19.94 7.31
N MET A 4 -22.51 -20.92 7.66
CA MET A 4 -23.77 -20.66 8.36
C MET A 4 -23.54 -20.27 9.83
N ILE A 5 -22.53 -20.86 10.48
CA ILE A 5 -22.12 -20.50 11.85
C ILE A 5 -21.53 -19.08 11.84
N GLU A 6 -20.65 -18.76 10.89
CA GLU A 6 -20.07 -17.42 10.73
C GLU A 6 -21.14 -16.34 10.44
N SER A 7 -22.20 -16.68 9.72
CA SER A 7 -23.31 -15.74 9.46
C SER A 7 -24.10 -15.44 10.73
N LYS A 8 -24.30 -16.42 11.62
CA LYS A 8 -25.03 -16.24 12.89
C LYS A 8 -24.27 -15.41 13.92
N ILE A 9 -22.95 -15.62 14.04
CA ILE A 9 -22.11 -14.93 15.04
C ILE A 9 -21.83 -13.45 14.71
N ARG A 10 -22.25 -12.94 13.54
CA ARG A 10 -21.94 -11.57 13.09
C ARG A 10 -23.17 -10.65 13.10
N THR A 11 -24.17 -10.95 13.90
CA THR A 11 -25.43 -10.19 13.99
C THR A 11 -25.46 -9.29 15.21
N VAL A 12 -26.28 -8.23 15.16
CA VAL A 12 -26.54 -7.36 16.33
C VAL A 12 -27.12 -8.18 17.49
N GLN A 13 -28.03 -9.12 17.18
CA GLN A 13 -28.64 -9.97 18.19
C GLN A 13 -27.60 -10.83 18.91
N TYR A 14 -26.66 -11.43 18.17
CA TYR A 14 -25.60 -12.23 18.77
C TYR A 14 -24.75 -11.45 19.78
N ILE A 15 -24.45 -10.17 19.52
CA ILE A 15 -23.72 -9.34 20.49
C ILE A 15 -24.57 -9.03 21.72
N ARG A 16 -25.87 -8.82 21.55
CA ARG A 16 -26.79 -8.57 22.68
C ARG A 16 -26.91 -9.77 23.62
N ASP A 17 -26.63 -10.98 23.12
CA ASP A 17 -26.67 -12.22 23.91
C ASP A 17 -25.46 -12.38 24.86
N PHE A 18 -24.48 -11.46 24.85
CA PHE A 18 -23.41 -11.39 25.86
C PHE A 18 -23.84 -10.49 27.03
N PRO A 19 -24.15 -11.03 28.22
CA PRO A 19 -24.59 -10.24 29.36
C PRO A 19 -23.56 -9.18 29.77
N GLU A 20 -22.27 -9.50 29.67
CA GLU A 20 -21.16 -8.62 30.05
C GLU A 20 -21.12 -7.34 29.19
N LEU A 21 -21.51 -7.45 27.91
CA LEU A 21 -21.60 -6.31 27.00
C LEU A 21 -22.95 -5.63 27.09
N SER A 22 -24.06 -6.37 27.14
CA SER A 22 -25.41 -5.79 27.10
C SER A 22 -25.77 -5.03 28.38
N GLN A 23 -25.11 -5.31 29.51
CA GLN A 23 -25.25 -4.53 30.74
C GLN A 23 -24.60 -3.14 30.63
N SER A 24 -23.49 -3.01 29.91
CA SER A 24 -22.69 -1.77 29.83
C SER A 24 -22.88 -1.00 28.51
N LEU A 25 -23.29 -1.68 27.44
CA LEU A 25 -23.37 -1.12 26.08
C LEU A 25 -24.76 -1.30 25.46
N ALA A 26 -25.23 -0.24 24.80
CA ALA A 26 -26.35 -0.30 23.88
C ALA A 26 -25.84 -0.50 22.45
N VAL A 27 -26.04 -1.70 21.89
CA VAL A 27 -25.66 -2.02 20.50
C VAL A 27 -26.69 -1.47 19.54
N LEU A 28 -26.27 -0.52 18.70
CA LEU A 28 -27.14 0.21 17.78
C LEU A 28 -27.32 -0.53 16.46
N ASP A 29 -26.22 -0.73 15.73
CA ASP A 29 -26.26 -1.21 14.35
C ASP A 29 -24.92 -1.82 13.93
N LYS A 30 -24.94 -2.70 12.92
CA LYS A 30 -23.74 -3.28 12.31
C LYS A 30 -23.24 -2.35 11.21
N LYS A 31 -21.98 -1.92 11.30
CA LYS A 31 -21.37 -0.94 10.39
C LYS A 31 -20.39 -1.54 9.40
N GLY A 32 -19.82 -2.70 9.70
CA GLY A 32 -18.88 -3.34 8.79
C GLY A 32 -18.69 -4.83 9.04
N GLN A 33 -18.27 -5.53 8.00
CA GLN A 33 -17.86 -6.92 8.06
C GLN A 33 -16.64 -7.13 7.17
N GLY A 34 -15.58 -7.68 7.75
CA GLY A 34 -14.42 -8.17 7.03
C GLY A 34 -14.19 -9.65 7.31
N THR A 35 -13.14 -10.21 6.70
CA THR A 35 -12.74 -11.61 6.89
C THR A 35 -12.54 -11.95 8.36
N PHE A 36 -11.83 -11.08 9.10
CA PHE A 36 -11.37 -11.37 10.47
C PHE A 36 -12.24 -10.76 11.57
N ALA A 37 -13.17 -9.86 11.23
CA ALA A 37 -13.92 -9.11 12.22
C ALA A 37 -15.27 -8.59 11.72
N SER A 38 -16.13 -8.19 12.64
CA SER A 38 -17.34 -7.41 12.39
C SER A 38 -17.36 -6.19 13.31
N VAL A 39 -17.84 -5.05 12.80
CA VAL A 39 -17.81 -3.76 13.50
C VAL A 39 -19.23 -3.28 13.72
N PHE A 40 -19.51 -2.85 14.94
CA PHE A 40 -20.82 -2.41 15.39
C PHE A 40 -20.74 -1.01 15.99
N ALA A 41 -21.74 -0.17 15.77
CA ALA A 41 -21.91 1.08 16.49
C ALA A 41 -22.56 0.81 17.84
N VAL A 42 -21.99 1.34 18.92
CA VAL A 42 -22.48 1.14 20.29
C VAL A 42 -22.46 2.45 21.07
N LYS A 43 -23.30 2.56 22.11
CA LYS A 43 -23.24 3.63 23.11
C LYS A 43 -22.98 3.03 24.49
N ALA A 44 -22.25 3.73 25.33
CA ALA A 44 -22.09 3.37 26.73
C ALA A 44 -23.39 3.72 27.49
N LYS A 45 -23.86 2.83 28.38
CA LYS A 45 -25.10 3.02 29.14
C LYS A 45 -24.91 3.85 30.42
N ASP A 46 -23.71 3.85 30.95
CA ASP A 46 -23.28 4.66 32.10
C ASP A 46 -23.04 6.14 31.73
N ASP A 47 -22.99 6.45 30.44
CA ASP A 47 -22.78 7.79 29.90
C ASP A 47 -23.82 8.12 28.80
N GLU A 48 -25.10 7.97 29.15
CA GLU A 48 -26.19 8.31 28.23
C GLU A 48 -26.22 9.82 27.89
N GLU A 49 -25.77 10.68 28.82
CA GLU A 49 -25.75 12.13 28.63
C GLU A 49 -24.75 12.58 27.56
N SER A 50 -23.55 11.98 27.44
CA SER A 50 -22.62 12.40 26.38
C SER A 50 -23.11 12.04 24.99
N GLY A 51 -23.99 11.02 24.89
CA GLY A 51 -24.48 10.50 23.62
C GLY A 51 -23.40 9.92 22.71
N THR A 52 -22.17 9.72 23.23
CA THR A 52 -21.00 9.34 22.45
C THR A 52 -21.16 7.97 21.82
N ILE A 53 -20.91 7.87 20.52
CA ILE A 53 -20.96 6.62 19.77
C ILE A 53 -19.54 6.05 19.63
N TYR A 54 -19.42 4.75 19.85
CA TYR A 54 -18.19 3.99 19.70
C TYR A 54 -18.33 2.93 18.62
N ALA A 55 -17.20 2.53 18.03
CA ALA A 55 -17.08 1.36 17.19
C ALA A 55 -16.59 0.18 18.03
N LEU A 56 -17.38 -0.90 18.07
CA LEU A 56 -17.04 -2.17 18.70
C LEU A 56 -16.65 -3.17 17.61
N LYS A 57 -15.36 -3.48 17.50
CA LYS A 57 -14.82 -4.50 16.59
C LYS A 57 -14.80 -5.84 17.32
N MET A 58 -15.63 -6.77 16.88
CA MET A 58 -15.64 -8.16 17.31
C MET A 58 -14.77 -8.99 16.36
N LEU A 59 -13.69 -9.58 16.88
CA LEU A 59 -12.86 -10.52 16.14
C LEU A 59 -13.51 -11.90 16.11
N ILE A 60 -13.40 -12.62 14.98
CA ILE A 60 -13.89 -14.00 14.95
C ILE A 60 -12.98 -14.92 15.79
N PRO A 61 -13.53 -15.96 16.45
CA PRO A 61 -12.75 -16.84 17.33
C PRO A 61 -11.58 -17.58 16.66
N THR A 62 -11.62 -17.73 15.33
CA THR A 62 -10.58 -18.44 14.56
C THR A 62 -9.36 -17.59 14.24
N VAL A 63 -9.33 -16.31 14.61
CA VAL A 63 -8.14 -15.47 14.44
C VAL A 63 -7.04 -15.94 15.38
N ASP A 64 -5.83 -16.11 14.83
CA ASP A 64 -4.64 -16.48 15.62
C ASP A 64 -4.39 -15.51 16.77
N VAL A 65 -4.17 -16.05 17.97
CA VAL A 65 -4.02 -15.25 19.21
C VAL A 65 -2.87 -14.25 19.12
N ARG A 66 -1.74 -14.62 18.49
CA ARG A 66 -0.59 -13.71 18.34
C ARG A 66 -0.94 -12.52 17.45
N ARG A 67 -1.81 -12.73 16.47
CA ARG A 67 -2.33 -11.66 15.60
C ARG A 67 -3.25 -10.70 16.35
N ILE A 68 -4.11 -11.23 17.24
CA ILE A 68 -4.96 -10.41 18.11
C ILE A 68 -4.10 -9.57 19.07
N GLU A 69 -3.15 -10.23 19.74
CA GLU A 69 -2.24 -9.58 20.67
C GLU A 69 -1.43 -8.48 19.99
N ASN A 70 -0.91 -8.75 18.80
CA ASN A 70 -0.16 -7.76 18.03
C ASN A 70 -1.01 -6.54 17.66
N GLU A 71 -2.26 -6.72 17.21
CA GLU A 71 -3.16 -5.61 16.91
C GLU A 71 -3.41 -4.73 18.15
N ILE A 72 -3.71 -5.35 19.31
CA ILE A 72 -3.91 -4.63 20.57
C ILE A 72 -2.63 -3.90 21.00
N ARG A 73 -1.47 -4.56 20.91
CA ARG A 73 -0.17 -3.97 21.28
C ARG A 73 0.13 -2.72 20.45
N ILE A 74 -0.07 -2.80 19.13
CA ILE A 74 0.14 -1.66 18.22
C ILE A 74 -0.80 -0.52 18.58
N LEU A 75 -2.10 -0.79 18.74
CA LEU A 75 -3.10 0.24 19.04
C LEU A 75 -2.90 0.89 20.41
N ARG A 76 -2.50 0.13 21.44
CA ARG A 76 -2.17 0.69 22.76
C ARG A 76 -0.99 1.65 22.71
N ARG A 77 0.00 1.34 21.87
CA ARG A 77 1.25 2.09 21.79
C ARG A 77 1.16 3.31 20.89
N LEU A 78 0.53 3.15 19.72
CA LEU A 78 0.55 4.14 18.64
C LEU A 78 -0.80 4.85 18.43
N GLY A 79 -1.88 4.27 18.93
CA GLY A 79 -3.22 4.80 18.73
C GLY A 79 -3.40 6.19 19.34
N GLY A 80 -4.11 7.05 18.61
CA GLY A 80 -4.39 8.43 19.02
C GLY A 80 -3.38 9.47 18.51
N ASN A 81 -2.28 9.04 17.91
CA ASN A 81 -1.23 9.91 17.38
C ASN A 81 -1.13 9.83 15.86
N CYS A 82 -0.71 10.91 15.21
CA CYS A 82 -0.36 10.96 13.78
C CYS A 82 -1.35 10.22 12.86
N ASN A 83 -2.65 10.52 13.00
CA ASN A 83 -3.72 9.91 12.21
C ASN A 83 -3.91 8.39 12.41
N VAL A 84 -3.38 7.77 13.47
CA VAL A 84 -3.68 6.39 13.85
C VAL A 84 -4.84 6.35 14.84
N ILE A 85 -5.85 5.50 14.59
CA ILE A 85 -7.02 5.39 15.47
C ILE A 85 -6.63 4.98 16.89
N LYS A 86 -7.24 5.63 17.89
CA LYS A 86 -7.06 5.28 19.30
C LYS A 86 -7.91 4.05 19.64
N MET A 87 -7.34 3.11 20.37
CA MET A 87 -8.13 2.11 21.09
C MET A 87 -8.57 2.69 22.43
N HIS A 88 -9.87 2.65 22.71
CA HIS A 88 -10.42 3.06 23.99
C HIS A 88 -10.18 1.96 25.03
N THR A 89 -10.60 0.74 24.73
CA THR A 89 -10.40 -0.44 25.57
C THR A 89 -10.58 -1.72 24.74
N ALA A 90 -10.26 -2.87 25.31
CA ALA A 90 -10.52 -4.17 24.72
C ALA A 90 -10.94 -5.18 25.80
N TRP A 91 -11.82 -6.11 25.44
CA TRP A 91 -12.27 -7.19 26.31
C TRP A 91 -12.07 -8.53 25.63
N ARG A 92 -11.77 -9.53 26.46
CA ARG A 92 -11.91 -10.92 26.07
C ARG A 92 -13.09 -11.50 26.84
N ILE A 93 -14.11 -11.94 26.12
CA ILE A 93 -15.31 -12.55 26.70
C ILE A 93 -15.47 -13.90 26.01
N ARG A 94 -15.31 -14.97 26.78
CA ARG A 94 -15.29 -16.36 26.27
C ARG A 94 -14.19 -16.54 25.20
N ASP A 95 -14.58 -16.94 24.00
CA ASP A 95 -13.75 -17.16 22.81
C ASP A 95 -13.67 -15.93 21.89
N HIS A 96 -14.32 -14.82 22.25
CA HIS A 96 -14.34 -13.59 21.46
C HIS A 96 -13.44 -12.51 22.06
N VAL A 97 -12.86 -11.70 21.18
CA VAL A 97 -12.15 -10.48 21.55
C VAL A 97 -12.86 -9.30 20.91
N PHE A 98 -13.12 -8.30 21.74
CA PHE A 98 -13.80 -7.07 21.38
C PHE A 98 -12.85 -5.89 21.58
N ILE A 99 -12.75 -5.02 20.58
CA ILE A 99 -11.92 -3.81 20.63
C ILE A 99 -12.85 -2.61 20.45
N MET A 100 -12.90 -1.73 21.44
CA MET A 100 -13.67 -0.48 21.40
C MET A 100 -12.80 0.68 20.96
N MET A 101 -13.27 1.44 19.98
CA MET A 101 -12.59 2.59 19.37
C MET A 101 -13.60 3.73 19.19
N PRO A 102 -13.15 4.98 19.00
CA PRO A 102 -14.03 6.07 18.56
C PRO A 102 -14.77 5.67 17.28
N PHE A 103 -16.09 5.93 17.23
CA PHE A 103 -16.83 5.78 15.99
C PHE A 103 -16.49 6.92 15.03
N ILE A 104 -16.05 6.58 13.82
CA ILE A 104 -15.80 7.58 12.77
C ILE A 104 -17.01 7.55 11.83
N ASN A 105 -17.76 8.66 11.78
CA ASN A 105 -18.80 8.84 10.77
C ASN A 105 -18.12 9.24 9.46
N PHE A 106 -17.72 8.26 8.65
CA PHE A 106 -16.82 8.50 7.54
C PHE A 106 -17.54 8.74 6.22
N ILE A 107 -16.89 9.49 5.32
CA ILE A 107 -17.32 9.61 3.92
C ILE A 107 -16.80 8.40 3.13
N PRO A 108 -17.66 7.62 2.46
CA PRO A 108 -17.22 6.52 1.61
C PRO A 108 -16.24 7.01 0.54
N PHE A 109 -15.10 6.34 0.40
CA PHE A 109 -14.09 6.76 -0.56
C PHE A 109 -14.64 6.81 -1.99
N GLY A 110 -15.53 5.88 -2.35
CA GLY A 110 -16.20 5.82 -3.67
C GLY A 110 -16.99 7.09 -4.03
N GLU A 111 -17.44 7.86 -3.04
CA GLU A 111 -18.10 9.16 -3.27
C GLU A 111 -17.07 10.29 -3.21
N TYR A 112 -16.11 10.19 -2.30
CA TYR A 112 -15.11 11.22 -2.07
C TYR A 112 -14.11 11.38 -3.22
N TYR A 113 -13.64 10.29 -3.82
CA TYR A 113 -12.56 10.35 -4.82
C TYR A 113 -12.93 11.11 -6.10
N LEU A 114 -14.23 11.20 -6.41
CA LEU A 114 -14.76 11.95 -7.56
C LEU A 114 -15.03 13.42 -7.24
N THR A 115 -15.23 13.73 -5.97
CA THR A 115 -15.66 15.06 -5.50
C THR A 115 -14.52 15.88 -4.90
N ALA A 116 -13.39 15.25 -4.58
CA ALA A 116 -12.23 15.91 -4.01
C ALA A 116 -11.50 16.79 -5.02
N ASP A 117 -11.21 18.03 -4.63
CA ASP A 117 -10.31 18.93 -5.36
C ASP A 117 -8.83 18.61 -5.09
N GLU A 118 -7.92 19.33 -5.75
CA GLU A 118 -6.48 19.10 -5.58
C GLU A 118 -5.97 19.35 -4.16
N ILE A 119 -6.56 20.31 -3.44
CA ILE A 119 -6.19 20.64 -2.05
C ILE A 119 -6.59 19.47 -1.13
N GLU A 120 -7.80 18.96 -1.33
CA GLU A 120 -8.35 17.83 -0.60
C GLU A 120 -7.56 16.54 -0.87
N ILE A 121 -7.21 16.26 -2.13
CA ILE A 121 -6.36 15.12 -2.51
C ILE A 121 -4.98 15.24 -1.85
N ARG A 122 -4.37 16.42 -1.90
CA ARG A 122 -3.08 16.68 -1.24
C ARG A 122 -3.15 16.45 0.27
N ARG A 123 -4.21 16.92 0.93
CA ARG A 123 -4.44 16.74 2.37
C ARG A 123 -4.66 15.26 2.73
N TYR A 124 -5.42 14.53 1.91
CA TYR A 124 -5.63 13.10 2.07
C TYR A 124 -4.30 12.34 2.00
N MET A 125 -3.52 12.57 0.93
CA MET A 125 -2.24 11.90 0.72
C MET A 125 -1.21 12.27 1.79
N HIS A 126 -1.14 13.54 2.20
CA HIS A 126 -0.27 13.97 3.29
C HIS A 126 -0.62 13.25 4.60
N SER A 127 -1.91 13.18 4.97
CA SER A 127 -2.35 12.52 6.20
C SER A 127 -2.07 11.02 6.18
N LEU A 128 -2.25 10.38 5.01
CA LEU A 128 -1.94 8.95 4.84
C LEU A 128 -0.45 8.70 5.02
N LEU A 129 0.39 9.47 4.33
CA LEU A 129 1.85 9.34 4.42
C LEU A 129 2.37 9.71 5.81
N LEU A 130 1.69 10.61 6.53
CA LEU A 130 1.99 10.93 7.93
C LEU A 130 1.73 9.73 8.85
N ALA A 131 0.57 9.07 8.72
CA ALA A 131 0.26 7.85 9.46
C ALA A 131 1.28 6.75 9.17
N LEU A 132 1.61 6.55 7.88
CA LEU A 132 2.61 5.56 7.46
C LEU A 132 4.00 5.88 7.99
N SER A 133 4.48 7.11 7.81
CA SER A 133 5.78 7.55 8.34
C SER A 133 5.87 7.35 9.85
N TYR A 134 4.77 7.59 10.58
CA TYR A 134 4.69 7.36 12.01
C TYR A 134 4.83 5.87 12.35
N ILE A 135 4.00 4.97 11.81
CA ILE A 135 4.09 3.54 12.14
C ILE A 135 5.37 2.87 11.59
N HIS A 136 5.92 3.39 10.48
CA HIS A 136 7.17 2.89 9.87
C HIS A 136 8.40 3.24 10.69
N LYS A 137 8.39 4.36 11.44
CA LYS A 137 9.38 4.62 12.51
C LYS A 137 9.42 3.47 13.50
N TYR A 138 8.27 2.79 13.68
CA TYR A 138 8.10 1.65 14.56
C TYR A 138 8.34 0.29 13.90
N ARG A 139 8.86 0.28 12.67
CA ARG A 139 9.09 -0.95 11.88
C ARG A 139 7.82 -1.79 11.69
N ILE A 140 6.64 -1.16 11.79
CA ILE A 140 5.35 -1.83 11.58
C ILE A 140 4.97 -1.73 10.12
N ILE A 141 4.75 -2.88 9.50
CA ILE A 141 4.15 -2.99 8.17
C ILE A 141 2.65 -3.23 8.38
N HIS A 142 1.80 -2.30 7.93
CA HIS A 142 0.34 -2.40 8.07
C HIS A 142 -0.25 -3.51 7.19
N ARG A 143 0.29 -3.69 5.97
CA ARG A 143 -0.04 -4.70 4.96
C ARG A 143 -1.42 -4.63 4.33
N ASP A 144 -2.34 -3.87 4.90
CA ASP A 144 -3.69 -3.69 4.35
C ASP A 144 -4.09 -2.23 4.19
N ILE A 145 -3.17 -1.42 3.66
CA ILE A 145 -3.46 -0.04 3.28
C ILE A 145 -4.38 -0.03 2.06
N LYS A 146 -5.54 0.58 2.24
CA LYS A 146 -6.60 0.77 1.24
C LYS A 146 -7.58 1.82 1.75
N PRO A 147 -8.46 2.39 0.91
CA PRO A 147 -9.33 3.47 1.35
C PRO A 147 -10.31 3.08 2.48
N THR A 148 -10.78 1.83 2.53
CA THR A 148 -11.67 1.37 3.61
C THR A 148 -10.97 1.25 4.97
N ASN A 149 -9.64 1.33 5.01
CA ASN A 149 -8.84 1.36 6.23
C ASN A 149 -8.22 2.73 6.51
N PHE A 150 -8.54 3.77 5.71
CA PHE A 150 -8.11 5.15 5.96
C PHE A 150 -9.33 6.08 5.90
N LEU A 151 -10.02 6.16 7.02
CA LEU A 151 -11.34 6.75 7.15
C LEU A 151 -11.24 8.27 7.29
N MET A 152 -12.06 8.99 6.52
CA MET A 152 -12.19 10.44 6.65
C MET A 152 -13.50 10.78 7.35
N ASP A 153 -13.41 11.35 8.55
CA ASP A 153 -14.55 11.82 9.30
C ASP A 153 -15.31 12.92 8.54
N GLN A 154 -16.63 12.79 8.45
CA GLN A 154 -17.49 13.67 7.66
C GLN A 154 -17.50 15.10 8.21
N HIS A 155 -17.47 15.25 9.54
CA HIS A 155 -17.64 16.55 10.19
C HIS A 155 -16.31 17.28 10.38
N SER A 156 -15.36 16.64 11.08
CA SER A 156 -14.05 17.23 11.37
C SER A 156 -13.10 17.20 10.17
N ARG A 157 -13.45 16.44 9.13
CA ARG A 157 -12.58 16.18 7.96
C ARG A 157 -11.25 15.51 8.34
N ARG A 158 -11.06 15.03 9.57
CA ARG A 158 -9.84 14.34 10.01
C ARG A 158 -9.79 12.94 9.42
N LEU A 159 -8.57 12.46 9.15
CA LEU A 159 -8.33 11.14 8.59
C LEU A 159 -7.71 10.20 9.62
N PHE A 160 -8.10 8.93 9.60
CA PHE A 160 -7.68 7.92 10.56
C PHE A 160 -7.34 6.59 9.87
N LEU A 161 -6.13 6.12 10.08
CA LEU A 161 -5.69 4.76 9.78
C LEU A 161 -6.27 3.81 10.82
N VAL A 162 -6.96 2.78 10.34
CA VAL A 162 -7.65 1.77 11.14
C VAL A 162 -7.25 0.36 10.70
N ASP A 163 -7.58 -0.63 11.52
CA ASP A 163 -7.45 -2.06 11.26
C ASP A 163 -6.00 -2.56 11.11
N PHE A 164 -5.34 -2.76 12.25
CA PHE A 164 -4.00 -3.35 12.33
C PHE A 164 -4.04 -4.88 12.36
N GLY A 165 -5.17 -5.49 12.03
CA GLY A 165 -5.33 -6.93 12.10
C GLY A 165 -4.29 -7.67 11.28
N LEU A 166 -3.88 -7.16 10.11
CA LEU A 166 -2.84 -7.79 9.27
C LEU A 166 -1.40 -7.32 9.56
N ALA A 167 -1.23 -6.38 10.48
CA ALA A 167 0.05 -5.72 10.69
C ALA A 167 1.09 -6.66 11.35
N HIS A 168 2.37 -6.39 11.11
CA HIS A 168 3.48 -7.11 11.74
C HIS A 168 4.75 -6.24 11.80
N SER A 169 5.71 -6.66 12.63
CA SER A 169 7.05 -6.08 12.68
C SER A 169 7.89 -6.51 11.47
N GLU A 170 8.79 -5.64 11.02
CA GLU A 170 9.84 -5.97 10.04
C GLU A 170 10.90 -6.92 10.64
N GLU A 171 11.15 -6.85 11.96
CA GLU A 171 12.08 -7.75 12.66
C GLU A 171 11.34 -8.94 13.31
N TYR A 172 11.88 -10.15 13.12
CA TYR A 172 11.37 -11.40 13.69
C TYR A 172 11.94 -11.58 15.11
N GLY A 173 11.17 -11.23 16.14
CA GLY A 173 11.58 -11.35 17.54
C GLY A 173 10.74 -10.42 18.41
N ASP A 174 10.43 -10.83 19.64
CA ASP A 174 9.58 -10.05 20.54
C ASP A 174 10.12 -8.63 20.77
N LEU A 175 9.24 -7.66 20.52
CA LEU A 175 9.51 -6.21 20.50
C LEU A 175 9.52 -5.59 21.91
N ASP A 176 10.22 -6.18 22.89
CA ASP A 176 9.96 -5.81 24.29
C ASP A 176 10.93 -4.85 24.98
N GLU A 177 12.19 -4.67 24.60
CA GLU A 177 13.09 -4.04 25.60
C GLU A 177 13.33 -2.53 25.50
N LYS A 178 13.20 -1.86 24.35
CA LYS A 178 13.64 -0.44 24.27
C LYS A 178 12.84 0.37 23.28
N TRP A 179 11.69 0.85 23.70
CA TRP A 179 10.93 1.75 22.86
C TRP A 179 10.35 2.91 23.65
N GLU A 180 10.91 4.09 23.46
CA GLU A 180 10.38 5.38 23.92
C GLU A 180 9.59 6.07 22.79
N ALA A 181 8.48 6.72 23.16
CA ALA A 181 7.54 7.33 22.23
C ALA A 181 7.88 8.81 21.98
N ASP A 182 8.75 9.09 21.01
CA ASP A 182 8.97 10.48 20.56
C ASP A 182 7.93 10.87 19.50
N CYS A 183 6.79 11.42 19.95
CA CYS A 183 5.73 11.95 19.08
C CYS A 183 5.73 13.49 18.94
N GLU A 184 6.35 14.23 19.86
CA GLU A 184 6.27 15.70 19.88
C GLU A 184 6.99 16.38 18.69
N SER A 185 7.97 15.72 18.08
CA SER A 185 8.76 16.29 16.98
C SER A 185 8.01 16.43 15.65
N TYR A 186 7.07 15.52 15.35
CA TYR A 186 6.43 15.46 14.02
C TYR A 186 5.36 16.53 13.82
N ASP A 187 4.57 16.80 14.85
CA ASP A 187 3.46 17.75 14.80
C ASP A 187 3.94 19.19 14.58
N THR A 188 5.14 19.53 15.08
CA THR A 188 5.78 20.85 14.89
C THR A 188 6.26 21.07 13.45
N ILE A 189 6.76 20.03 12.79
CA ILE A 189 7.26 20.12 11.40
C ILE A 189 6.07 20.28 10.44
N THR A 190 4.97 19.57 10.68
CA THR A 190 3.75 19.65 9.86
C THR A 190 2.97 20.94 10.09
N LYS A 191 2.87 21.44 11.33
CA LYS A 191 2.23 22.74 11.61
C LYS A 191 2.95 23.89 10.90
N ARG A 192 4.30 23.89 10.87
CA ARG A 192 5.09 24.88 10.11
C ARG A 192 4.88 24.84 8.59
N ALA A 193 4.53 23.68 8.03
CA ALA A 193 4.24 23.55 6.60
C ALA A 193 2.83 24.03 6.21
N ILE A 194 1.89 24.08 7.17
CA ILE A 194 0.48 24.38 6.93
C ILE A 194 0.12 25.81 7.37
N THR A 195 0.74 26.35 8.43
CA THR A 195 0.52 27.72 8.90
C THR A 195 1.67 28.61 8.46
N GLY A 196 1.47 29.43 7.43
CA GLY A 196 2.36 30.55 7.13
C GLY A 196 2.53 31.45 8.36
N ASN A 197 3.77 31.92 8.58
CA ASN A 197 4.17 32.75 9.72
C ASN A 197 3.19 33.89 10.02
N HIS A 198 2.31 33.69 10.99
CA HIS A 198 1.63 34.75 11.72
C HIS A 198 1.45 34.32 13.17
N ALA A 199 2.36 34.75 14.03
CA ALA A 199 2.02 35.52 15.23
C ALA A 199 3.27 35.77 16.08
N SER A 200 3.50 37.06 16.24
CA SER A 200 4.41 37.75 17.12
C SER A 200 4.09 37.51 18.60
N HIS A 201 5.16 37.59 19.41
CA HIS A 201 5.22 38.00 20.81
C HIS A 201 3.99 37.81 21.71
N ARG A 202 4.11 36.88 22.67
CA ARG A 202 3.64 37.14 24.03
C ARG A 202 4.56 36.51 25.08
N ARG A 203 5.17 37.37 25.89
CA ARG A 203 5.87 37.07 27.15
C ARG A 203 4.95 36.27 28.07
N SER A 204 5.45 35.21 28.69
CA SER A 204 5.01 34.82 30.03
C SER A 204 6.16 34.20 30.83
N LYS A 205 6.06 34.41 32.14
CA LYS A 205 7.12 34.54 33.13
C LYS A 205 7.73 33.21 33.57
N ARG A 206 9.03 33.26 33.87
CA ARG A 206 9.78 32.34 34.73
C ARG A 206 9.10 32.19 36.09
N THR A 207 9.03 30.96 36.58
CA THR A 207 9.00 30.63 38.01
C THR A 207 10.11 29.63 38.30
N LEU A 208 10.76 29.82 39.45
CA LEU A 208 12.06 29.34 39.89
C LEU A 208 11.95 28.09 40.79
N SER A 209 12.70 27.03 40.46
CA SER A 209 13.47 26.07 41.32
C SER A 209 12.78 25.33 42.50
N PRO A 210 13.42 24.38 43.26
CA PRO A 210 14.76 23.74 43.17
C PRO A 210 14.73 22.17 43.17
N SER A 211 15.68 21.43 42.60
CA SER A 211 16.97 20.95 43.18
C SER A 211 16.87 20.35 44.59
N LEU A 212 17.17 19.05 44.75
CA LEU A 212 17.94 18.45 45.86
C LEU A 212 18.05 16.91 45.66
N GLU A 213 19.28 16.46 45.41
CA GLU A 213 19.87 15.15 45.79
C GLU A 213 20.89 15.46 46.93
N PRO A 214 21.45 14.52 47.73
CA PRO A 214 22.16 13.32 47.23
C PRO A 214 22.30 12.09 48.20
N THR A 215 23.11 11.11 47.73
CA THR A 215 23.87 10.02 48.44
C THR A 215 23.09 8.75 48.84
N GLU A 216 23.60 7.50 48.72
CA GLU A 216 24.97 6.98 48.76
C GLU A 216 25.08 5.53 48.19
N ALA A 217 26.32 4.99 48.16
CA ALA A 217 26.90 3.95 47.30
C ALA A 217 26.66 2.45 47.66
N SER A 218 26.89 1.53 46.69
CA SER A 218 27.90 0.43 46.79
C SER A 218 27.88 -0.58 45.60
N HIS A 219 29.07 -0.92 45.10
CA HIS A 219 29.46 -2.00 44.16
C HIS A 219 29.71 -3.34 44.93
N PRO A 220 30.22 -4.48 44.36
CA PRO A 220 30.63 -4.84 42.98
C PRO A 220 30.18 -6.25 42.49
N ALA A 221 30.45 -6.62 41.22
CA ALA A 221 31.28 -7.79 40.84
C ALA A 221 31.24 -8.09 39.32
N LYS A 222 32.45 -8.18 38.73
CA LYS A 222 32.74 -8.74 37.41
C LYS A 222 32.85 -10.26 37.52
N THR A 223 32.31 -11.02 36.56
CA THR A 223 32.92 -12.31 36.16
C THR A 223 32.75 -12.55 34.66
N SER A 224 33.82 -13.06 34.07
CA SER A 224 34.02 -13.42 32.67
C SER A 224 33.83 -14.94 32.51
N ARG A 225 33.18 -15.42 31.44
CA ARG A 225 33.44 -16.76 30.83
C ARG A 225 32.66 -16.91 29.52
N VAL A 226 33.37 -16.97 28.38
CA VAL A 226 33.82 -18.17 27.63
C VAL A 226 32.83 -18.59 26.54
N HIS A 227 33.30 -18.42 25.30
CA HIS A 227 32.77 -18.97 24.06
C HIS A 227 32.82 -20.50 24.03
N LEU A 228 31.75 -21.14 23.54
CA LEU A 228 31.80 -22.48 22.96
C LEU A 228 30.91 -22.52 21.72
N SER A 229 31.56 -22.72 20.59
CA SER A 229 31.02 -22.99 19.26
C SER A 229 30.73 -24.49 19.12
N ASN A 230 29.55 -24.84 18.60
CA ASN A 230 29.27 -26.20 18.13
C ASN A 230 28.74 -26.14 16.68
N GLU A 231 29.52 -26.69 15.76
CA GLU A 231 29.05 -27.23 14.48
C GLU A 231 28.50 -28.66 14.67
N PRO A 232 27.64 -29.17 13.77
CA PRO A 232 27.39 -30.59 13.65
C PRO A 232 27.96 -31.18 12.36
N SER A 233 28.85 -32.16 12.55
CA SER A 233 29.49 -33.02 11.55
C SER A 233 28.59 -34.14 11.05
N GLN A 234 28.91 -34.58 9.84
CA GLN A 234 28.36 -35.67 9.03
C GLN A 234 28.64 -37.08 9.61
N LEU A 235 27.72 -38.03 9.41
CA LEU A 235 27.89 -39.50 9.45
C LEU A 235 26.77 -40.09 8.56
N ALA A 236 27.00 -40.53 7.33
CA ALA A 236 27.60 -41.80 6.86
C ALA A 236 26.71 -43.04 7.13
N GLU A 237 26.08 -43.54 6.05
CA GLU A 237 25.37 -44.82 5.95
C GLU A 237 26.32 -46.03 5.98
N PRO A 238 25.83 -47.24 6.33
CA PRO A 238 26.41 -48.48 5.84
C PRO A 238 25.51 -49.19 4.82
N THR A 239 26.18 -49.67 3.79
CA THR A 239 25.75 -50.55 2.71
C THR A 239 25.32 -51.94 3.18
N GLY A 240 24.33 -52.53 2.50
CA GLY A 240 24.04 -53.96 2.55
C GLY A 240 23.19 -54.41 1.36
N ARG A 241 23.84 -55.02 0.36
CA ARG A 241 23.21 -55.78 -0.74
C ARG A 241 23.08 -57.25 -0.31
N GLN A 242 21.93 -57.86 -0.56
CA GLN A 242 21.82 -59.28 -0.91
C GLN A 242 20.57 -59.51 -1.79
N ALA A 243 20.72 -60.44 -2.73
CA ALA A 243 19.78 -60.77 -3.81
C ALA A 243 19.23 -62.19 -3.66
N SER A 244 18.01 -62.45 -4.14
CA SER A 244 17.47 -63.71 -4.69
C SER A 244 15.95 -63.52 -4.91
N LEU A 245 15.42 -63.58 -6.14
CA LEU A 245 15.06 -64.73 -7.02
C LEU A 245 13.73 -65.43 -6.66
N GLY A 246 12.86 -65.54 -7.66
CA GLY A 246 11.58 -66.28 -7.67
C GLY A 246 10.52 -65.56 -8.52
N THR A 247 10.61 -65.52 -9.86
CA THR A 247 9.88 -66.40 -10.82
C THR A 247 8.43 -66.72 -10.45
N ASP A 248 7.47 -66.21 -11.24
CA ASP A 248 6.51 -67.07 -11.95
C ASP A 248 5.77 -66.36 -13.09
N LYS A 249 5.25 -67.20 -13.98
CA LYS A 249 5.02 -67.03 -15.42
C LYS A 249 3.51 -67.06 -15.75
N ILE A 250 3.14 -66.33 -16.81
CA ILE A 250 2.17 -66.70 -17.89
C ILE A 250 0.65 -66.78 -17.58
N PHE A 251 -0.16 -65.97 -18.30
CA PHE A 251 -1.25 -66.38 -19.23
C PHE A 251 -1.89 -65.10 -19.87
N SER A 252 -1.70 -64.80 -21.16
CA SER A 252 -2.54 -65.15 -22.34
C SER A 252 -3.87 -64.36 -22.50
N GLN A 253 -3.99 -63.72 -23.67
CA GLN A 253 -5.12 -63.05 -24.36
C GLN A 253 -6.41 -63.94 -24.52
N PRO A 254 -7.58 -63.53 -25.12
CA PRO A 254 -7.75 -62.54 -26.21
C PRO A 254 -9.09 -61.76 -26.42
N ASP A 255 -8.99 -60.75 -27.32
CA ASP A 255 -9.87 -60.31 -28.44
C ASP A 255 -11.38 -59.93 -28.40
N ARG A 256 -11.65 -58.82 -29.12
CA ARG A 256 -12.79 -58.47 -30.05
C ARG A 256 -14.14 -58.04 -29.43
N THR A 257 -14.94 -57.07 -29.91
CA THR A 257 -15.29 -56.46 -31.24
C THR A 257 -15.81 -55.00 -31.04
N SER A 258 -15.45 -53.96 -31.81
CA SER A 258 -15.98 -53.41 -33.10
C SER A 258 -17.27 -52.55 -33.08
N SER A 259 -17.15 -51.25 -33.42
CA SER A 259 -17.99 -50.48 -34.39
C SER A 259 -17.33 -49.10 -34.66
N ARG A 260 -16.68 -48.87 -35.83
CA ARG A 260 -17.15 -48.13 -37.04
C ARG A 260 -18.06 -46.93 -36.74
N GLY A 261 -17.91 -45.71 -37.26
CA GLY A 261 -17.03 -45.02 -38.24
C GLY A 261 -17.50 -43.55 -38.28
N THR A 262 -16.72 -42.54 -38.66
CA THR A 262 -16.67 -42.01 -40.04
C THR A 262 -15.63 -40.88 -40.10
N THR A 263 -14.88 -40.87 -41.20
CA THR A 263 -13.77 -40.00 -41.55
C THR A 263 -14.20 -38.71 -42.26
N THR A 264 -13.51 -37.59 -42.01
CA THR A 264 -13.24 -36.57 -43.04
C THR A 264 -11.78 -36.10 -42.93
N LYS A 265 -11.08 -36.20 -44.07
CA LYS A 265 -9.67 -35.80 -44.28
C LYS A 265 -9.61 -34.30 -44.59
N PHE A 266 -8.63 -33.58 -44.03
CA PHE A 266 -7.98 -32.44 -44.70
C PHE A 266 -6.47 -32.44 -44.41
N THR A 267 -5.73 -32.11 -45.46
CA THR A 267 -4.29 -32.27 -45.73
C THR A 267 -3.37 -31.30 -44.97
N PRO A 268 -2.11 -31.66 -44.65
CA PRO A 268 -1.08 -30.70 -44.22
C PRO A 268 -0.10 -30.38 -45.35
N LYS A 269 0.11 -29.09 -45.65
CA LYS A 269 1.32 -28.58 -46.32
C LYS A 269 1.56 -27.15 -45.85
N LEU A 270 2.67 -26.93 -45.15
CA LEU A 270 3.66 -25.90 -45.49
C LEU A 270 4.92 -26.07 -44.61
N SER A 271 5.99 -26.35 -45.34
CA SER A 271 7.43 -26.40 -45.09
C SER A 271 7.99 -25.86 -43.77
N LEU A 272 8.70 -26.79 -43.11
CA LEU A 272 9.68 -26.60 -42.05
C LEU A 272 10.99 -26.03 -42.65
N GLY A 273 11.43 -24.86 -42.19
CA GLY A 273 12.78 -24.36 -42.43
C GLY A 273 13.76 -25.09 -41.51
N HIS A 274 14.63 -25.90 -42.10
CA HIS A 274 15.69 -26.64 -41.42
C HIS A 274 16.82 -25.66 -41.05
N VAL A 275 16.98 -25.34 -39.77
CA VAL A 275 18.25 -24.84 -39.23
C VAL A 275 18.80 -25.93 -38.35
N THR A 276 19.86 -26.58 -38.84
CA THR A 276 20.66 -27.56 -38.14
C THR A 276 21.36 -26.89 -36.94
N SER A 277 20.82 -27.03 -35.74
CA SER A 277 21.61 -26.83 -34.53
C SER A 277 22.31 -28.14 -34.20
N THR A 278 23.63 -28.14 -34.22
CA THR A 278 24.49 -29.19 -33.68
C THR A 278 24.00 -29.60 -32.30
N ALA A 279 23.56 -30.86 -32.18
CA ALA A 279 23.20 -31.46 -30.91
C ALA A 279 24.47 -31.63 -30.08
N SER A 280 24.76 -30.65 -29.23
CA SER A 280 25.58 -30.90 -28.05
C SER A 280 24.72 -31.73 -27.11
N SER A 281 25.20 -32.94 -26.81
CA SER A 281 24.60 -33.89 -25.87
C SER A 281 24.58 -33.28 -24.47
N GLN A 282 23.59 -32.44 -24.19
CA GLN A 282 23.33 -32.01 -22.82
C GLN A 282 22.74 -33.22 -22.10
N ASN A 283 23.47 -33.71 -21.11
CA ASN A 283 23.00 -34.74 -20.18
C ASN A 283 21.70 -34.26 -19.53
N PHE A 284 20.56 -34.69 -20.07
CA PHE A 284 19.25 -34.38 -19.53
C PHE A 284 19.08 -35.14 -18.21
N THR A 285 19.13 -34.43 -17.09
CA THR A 285 18.64 -34.97 -15.82
C THR A 285 17.12 -35.15 -15.94
N PRO A 286 16.58 -36.37 -15.79
CA PRO A 286 15.15 -36.60 -15.79
C PRO A 286 14.49 -35.72 -14.72
N GLY A 287 13.60 -34.83 -15.14
CA GLY A 287 12.91 -33.86 -14.26
C GLY A 287 13.41 -32.42 -14.33
N SER A 288 14.47 -32.12 -15.09
CA SER A 288 14.86 -30.74 -15.38
C SER A 288 13.87 -30.02 -16.31
N CYS A 289 13.64 -28.72 -16.09
CA CYS A 289 12.72 -27.90 -16.89
C CYS A 289 13.37 -27.54 -18.24
N VAL A 290 12.72 -27.91 -19.35
CA VAL A 290 13.24 -27.74 -20.73
C VAL A 290 12.62 -26.57 -21.48
N CYS A 291 11.75 -25.80 -20.83
CA CYS A 291 10.97 -24.75 -21.48
C CYS A 291 11.80 -23.56 -21.97
N GLY A 292 13.08 -23.46 -21.58
CA GLY A 292 13.95 -22.37 -22.01
C GLY A 292 13.39 -20.98 -21.69
N PHE A 293 12.62 -20.86 -20.61
CA PHE A 293 11.92 -19.62 -20.20
C PHE A 293 10.92 -19.08 -21.22
N ARG A 294 10.32 -19.96 -22.02
CA ARG A 294 9.13 -19.64 -22.83
C ARG A 294 7.86 -19.76 -21.99
N LEU A 295 6.77 -19.11 -22.43
CA LEU A 295 5.43 -19.25 -21.84
C LEU A 295 4.84 -20.64 -22.15
N ALA A 296 5.46 -21.67 -21.61
CA ALA A 296 5.06 -23.06 -21.73
C ALA A 296 5.40 -23.80 -20.43
N VAL A 297 4.63 -24.84 -20.09
CA VAL A 297 4.85 -25.65 -18.89
C VAL A 297 5.17 -27.08 -19.30
N CYS A 298 6.40 -27.54 -19.05
CA CYS A 298 6.80 -28.94 -19.26
C CYS A 298 6.71 -29.75 -17.96
N ARG A 299 6.95 -31.07 -18.05
CA ARG A 299 6.96 -31.97 -16.89
C ARG A 299 7.96 -31.54 -15.82
N GLY A 300 9.17 -31.14 -16.21
CA GLY A 300 10.19 -30.68 -15.26
C GLY A 300 9.75 -29.43 -14.48
N CYS A 301 9.10 -28.46 -15.12
CA CYS A 301 8.64 -27.27 -14.41
C CYS A 301 7.50 -27.58 -13.41
N ARG A 302 6.68 -28.62 -13.67
CA ARG A 302 5.66 -29.10 -12.70
C ARG A 302 6.26 -29.84 -11.51
N GLN A 303 7.48 -30.34 -11.65
CA GLN A 303 8.22 -31.05 -10.60
C GLN A 303 9.12 -30.11 -9.78
N LEU A 304 9.23 -28.83 -10.16
CA LEU A 304 9.98 -27.85 -9.38
C LEU A 304 9.36 -27.71 -7.97
N PRO A 305 10.21 -27.54 -6.93
CA PRO A 305 9.73 -27.29 -5.58
C PRO A 305 8.76 -26.12 -5.54
N ARG A 306 7.69 -26.25 -4.75
CA ARG A 306 6.81 -25.11 -4.49
C ARG A 306 7.62 -24.04 -3.77
N LEU A 307 7.41 -22.79 -4.19
CA LEU A 307 8.03 -21.64 -3.55
C LEU A 307 7.72 -21.62 -2.05
N THR A 308 8.74 -21.25 -1.25
CA THR A 308 8.59 -20.98 0.18
C THR A 308 7.38 -20.08 0.41
N ALA A 309 6.59 -20.40 1.44
CA ALA A 309 5.40 -19.65 1.76
C ALA A 309 5.78 -18.21 2.18
N ALA A 310 5.60 -17.25 1.28
CA ALA A 310 5.69 -15.84 1.59
C ALA A 310 4.35 -15.32 2.14
N ARG A 311 4.42 -14.34 3.05
CA ARG A 311 3.23 -13.67 3.57
C ARG A 311 2.52 -12.93 2.44
N ARG A 312 1.24 -13.24 2.20
CA ARG A 312 0.42 -12.65 1.14
C ARG A 312 -0.85 -11.93 1.63
N GLY A 313 -0.99 -11.79 2.95
CA GLY A 313 -2.10 -11.05 3.55
C GLY A 313 -2.13 -9.60 3.03
N GLY A 314 -3.34 -9.08 2.80
CA GLY A 314 -3.63 -7.77 2.22
C GLY A 314 -4.76 -7.86 1.18
N THR A 315 -5.23 -6.73 0.66
CA THR A 315 -6.33 -6.68 -0.33
C THR A 315 -5.81 -6.74 -1.77
N LEU A 316 -6.46 -7.53 -2.62
CA LEU A 316 -6.16 -7.59 -4.07
C LEU A 316 -6.22 -6.19 -4.69
N GLY A 317 -5.32 -5.92 -5.66
CA GLY A 317 -5.19 -4.61 -6.31
C GLY A 317 -4.30 -3.60 -5.56
N PHE A 318 -4.07 -3.77 -4.26
CA PHE A 318 -3.19 -2.91 -3.45
C PHE A 318 -1.84 -3.57 -3.13
N ARG A 319 -1.68 -4.86 -3.40
CA ARG A 319 -0.43 -5.59 -3.16
C ARG A 319 0.67 -5.14 -4.12
N PRO A 320 1.91 -4.95 -3.64
CA PRO A 320 3.04 -4.59 -4.48
C PRO A 320 3.63 -5.80 -5.23
N PRO A 321 4.51 -5.59 -6.23
CA PRO A 321 5.12 -6.65 -7.01
C PRO A 321 5.81 -7.72 -6.17
N GLU A 322 6.56 -7.34 -5.13
CA GLU A 322 7.27 -8.28 -4.27
C GLU A 322 6.34 -9.23 -3.49
N VAL A 323 5.12 -8.79 -3.16
CA VAL A 323 4.11 -9.65 -2.52
C VAL A 323 3.50 -10.61 -3.55
N MET A 324 3.12 -10.08 -4.72
CA MET A 324 2.52 -10.89 -5.81
C MET A 324 3.51 -11.94 -6.35
N MET A 325 4.81 -11.61 -6.41
CA MET A 325 5.89 -12.52 -6.80
C MET A 325 6.39 -13.43 -5.67
N ARG A 326 5.72 -13.41 -4.51
CA ARG A 326 6.03 -14.25 -3.34
C ARG A 326 7.48 -14.12 -2.89
N HIS A 327 7.96 -12.89 -2.78
CA HIS A 327 9.23 -12.60 -2.13
C HIS A 327 9.05 -12.66 -0.61
N VAL A 328 10.02 -13.25 0.08
CA VAL A 328 9.95 -13.51 1.52
C VAL A 328 10.26 -12.27 2.35
N ASP A 329 11.21 -11.45 1.90
CA ASP A 329 11.68 -10.27 2.62
C ASP A 329 10.85 -9.05 2.23
N GLN A 330 9.78 -8.83 2.99
CA GLN A 330 8.83 -7.74 2.78
C GLN A 330 9.07 -6.65 3.83
N THR A 331 9.18 -5.40 3.38
CA THR A 331 9.47 -4.23 4.23
C THR A 331 8.26 -3.29 4.31
N THR A 332 8.41 -2.18 5.04
CA THR A 332 7.41 -1.08 5.07
C THR A 332 7.10 -0.48 3.69
N ALA A 333 7.96 -0.72 2.69
CA ALA A 333 7.72 -0.33 1.30
C ALA A 333 6.41 -0.91 0.74
N VAL A 334 5.91 -2.02 1.29
CA VAL A 334 4.62 -2.62 0.92
C VAL A 334 3.47 -1.63 1.09
N ASP A 335 3.45 -0.91 2.20
CA ASP A 335 2.40 0.07 2.50
C ASP A 335 2.50 1.31 1.60
N VAL A 336 3.72 1.69 1.25
CA VAL A 336 3.97 2.87 0.38
C VAL A 336 3.45 2.63 -1.03
N TRP A 337 3.63 1.42 -1.56
CA TRP A 337 3.02 1.05 -2.85
C TRP A 337 1.50 1.17 -2.81
N ALA A 338 0.88 0.63 -1.76
CA ALA A 338 -0.56 0.69 -1.59
C ALA A 338 -1.07 2.15 -1.48
N ALA A 339 -0.33 3.04 -0.81
CA ALA A 339 -0.60 4.48 -0.84
C ALA A 339 -0.50 5.07 -2.26
N GLY A 340 0.48 4.62 -3.06
CA GLY A 340 0.58 4.95 -4.48
C GLY A 340 -0.63 4.51 -5.29
N VAL A 341 -1.22 3.35 -5.01
CA VAL A 341 -2.46 2.88 -5.66
C VAL A 341 -3.65 3.76 -5.28
N ILE A 342 -3.76 4.21 -4.02
CA ILE A 342 -4.80 5.17 -3.63
C ILE A 342 -4.62 6.50 -4.37
N PHE A 343 -3.38 6.98 -4.47
CA PHE A 343 -3.09 8.22 -5.20
C PHE A 343 -3.40 8.10 -6.70
N LEU A 344 -3.07 6.95 -7.30
CA LEU A 344 -3.42 6.62 -8.68
C LEU A 344 -4.93 6.73 -8.91
N SER A 345 -5.77 6.27 -7.97
CA SER A 345 -7.22 6.41 -8.08
C SER A 345 -7.68 7.86 -8.16
N PHE A 346 -7.08 8.77 -7.38
CA PHE A 346 -7.37 10.20 -7.48
C PHE A 346 -6.93 10.78 -8.82
N LEU A 347 -5.68 10.53 -9.24
CA LEU A 347 -5.11 11.12 -10.46
C LEU A 347 -5.83 10.63 -11.72
N SER A 348 -6.14 9.34 -11.78
CA SER A 348 -6.84 8.72 -12.91
C SER A 348 -8.36 8.86 -12.88
N GLY A 349 -8.95 9.26 -11.74
CA GLY A 349 -10.41 9.31 -11.59
C GLY A 349 -11.07 7.92 -11.63
N ARG A 350 -10.35 6.85 -11.27
CA ARG A 350 -10.84 5.47 -11.33
C ARG A 350 -10.62 4.72 -10.02
N TYR A 351 -11.72 4.22 -9.43
CA TYR A 351 -11.69 3.38 -8.23
C TYR A 351 -12.79 2.30 -8.29
N PRO A 352 -12.51 1.04 -7.93
CA PRO A 352 -11.16 0.48 -7.77
C PRO A 352 -10.39 0.55 -9.10
N PHE A 353 -9.08 0.77 -9.03
CA PHE A 353 -8.27 0.94 -10.24
C PHE A 353 -8.21 -0.37 -11.07
N ILE A 354 -7.90 -1.48 -10.40
CA ILE A 354 -7.92 -2.84 -10.95
C ILE A 354 -8.96 -3.65 -10.17
N LYS A 355 -9.87 -4.30 -10.88
CA LYS A 355 -10.88 -5.21 -10.32
C LYS A 355 -10.69 -6.58 -10.97
N VAL A 356 -9.96 -7.46 -10.29
CA VAL A 356 -9.61 -8.81 -10.75
C VAL A 356 -9.57 -9.76 -9.58
N ASP A 357 -9.61 -11.05 -9.88
CA ASP A 357 -9.72 -12.11 -8.87
C ASP A 357 -8.36 -12.75 -8.51
N ASP A 358 -7.27 -12.43 -9.24
CA ASP A 358 -5.94 -13.03 -9.03
C ASP A 358 -4.77 -12.01 -9.02
N ASP A 359 -3.72 -12.31 -8.26
CA ASP A 359 -2.51 -11.49 -8.13
C ASP A 359 -1.76 -11.33 -9.47
N LEU A 360 -1.76 -12.35 -10.33
CA LEU A 360 -1.04 -12.29 -11.61
C LEU A 360 -1.69 -11.31 -12.58
N ASP A 361 -3.03 -11.19 -12.56
CA ASP A 361 -3.74 -10.20 -13.37
C ASP A 361 -3.46 -8.78 -12.90
N VAL A 362 -3.38 -8.56 -11.58
CA VAL A 362 -2.95 -7.29 -10.98
C VAL A 362 -1.53 -6.95 -11.43
N LEU A 363 -0.60 -7.90 -11.29
CA LEU A 363 0.80 -7.74 -11.69
C LEU A 363 0.92 -7.44 -13.19
N HIS A 364 0.16 -8.14 -14.03
CA HIS A 364 0.12 -7.93 -15.47
C HIS A 364 -0.37 -6.53 -15.82
N ALA A 365 -1.41 -6.04 -15.14
CA ALA A 365 -1.91 -4.69 -15.34
C ALA A 365 -0.89 -3.62 -14.91
N PHE A 366 -0.27 -3.77 -13.74
CA PHE A 366 0.77 -2.84 -13.32
C PHE A 366 2.00 -2.88 -14.22
N THR A 367 2.36 -4.03 -14.79
CA THR A 367 3.48 -4.15 -15.74
C THR A 367 3.27 -3.28 -16.98
N HIS A 368 2.02 -3.20 -17.46
CA HIS A 368 1.64 -2.30 -18.55
C HIS A 368 1.62 -0.83 -18.11
N LEU A 369 1.20 -0.55 -16.87
CA LEU A 369 1.06 0.81 -16.36
C LEU A 369 2.41 1.48 -16.06
N VAL A 370 3.30 0.78 -15.34
CA VAL A 370 4.56 1.34 -14.82
C VAL A 370 5.76 1.08 -15.73
N GLY A 371 5.59 0.22 -16.74
CA GLY A 371 6.60 -0.14 -17.74
C GLY A 371 7.17 -1.56 -17.53
N PHE A 372 7.26 -2.31 -18.63
CA PHE A 372 7.75 -3.70 -18.64
C PHE A 372 9.17 -3.82 -18.10
N GLU A 373 10.11 -3.01 -18.59
CA GLU A 373 11.53 -3.13 -18.25
C GLU A 373 11.78 -2.84 -16.76
N ARG A 374 11.04 -1.90 -16.16
CA ARG A 374 11.10 -1.62 -14.71
C ARG A 374 10.58 -2.80 -13.89
N MET A 375 9.46 -3.38 -14.30
CA MET A 375 8.90 -4.57 -13.62
C MET A 375 9.82 -5.78 -13.78
N GLN A 376 10.42 -5.97 -14.96
CA GLN A 376 11.39 -7.04 -15.21
C GLN A 376 12.66 -6.88 -14.36
N ALA A 377 13.17 -5.65 -14.23
CA ALA A 377 14.30 -5.34 -13.37
C ALA A 377 13.99 -5.61 -11.89
N CYS A 378 12.78 -5.25 -11.43
CA CYS A 378 12.28 -5.62 -10.10
C CYS A 378 12.25 -7.14 -9.92
N ALA A 379 11.61 -7.88 -10.84
CA ALA A 379 11.57 -9.33 -10.79
C ALA A 379 12.97 -9.93 -10.67
N LYS A 380 13.93 -9.46 -11.48
CA LYS A 380 15.32 -9.91 -11.43
C LYS A 380 15.97 -9.64 -10.07
N SER A 381 15.77 -8.45 -9.47
CA SER A 381 16.30 -8.14 -8.13
C SER A 381 15.70 -9.01 -7.03
N LEU A 382 14.49 -9.54 -7.21
CA LEU A 382 13.83 -10.43 -6.27
C LEU A 382 14.15 -11.93 -6.52
N GLY A 383 15.11 -12.23 -7.41
CA GLY A 383 15.44 -13.60 -7.80
C GLY A 383 14.34 -14.27 -8.64
N ARG A 384 13.53 -13.49 -9.35
CA ARG A 384 12.42 -13.94 -10.19
C ARG A 384 12.67 -13.61 -11.65
N ARG A 385 11.96 -14.31 -12.53
CA ARG A 385 11.88 -13.99 -13.95
C ARG A 385 10.42 -13.76 -14.31
N LEU A 386 10.13 -12.61 -14.88
CA LEU A 386 8.82 -12.26 -15.37
C LEU A 386 8.74 -12.58 -16.88
N LEU A 387 7.63 -13.19 -17.29
CA LEU A 387 7.27 -13.43 -18.69
C LEU A 387 5.84 -12.91 -18.86
N VAL A 388 5.59 -12.13 -19.90
CA VAL A 388 4.31 -11.42 -20.08
C VAL A 388 3.85 -11.55 -21.52
N ASP A 389 2.56 -11.84 -21.70
CA ASP A 389 1.88 -11.90 -23.00
C ASP A 389 0.46 -11.30 -22.87
N PRO A 390 0.08 -10.34 -23.73
CA PRO A 390 0.94 -9.64 -24.69
C PRO A 390 2.02 -8.84 -23.97
N LYS A 391 3.25 -8.86 -24.50
CA LYS A 391 4.33 -8.03 -23.99
C LYS A 391 3.96 -6.55 -24.19
N PRO A 392 4.05 -5.69 -23.16
CA PRO A 392 3.82 -4.26 -23.33
C PRO A 392 4.82 -3.67 -24.34
N PRO A 393 4.43 -2.65 -25.13
CA PRO A 393 5.37 -1.95 -25.98
C PRO A 393 6.51 -1.36 -25.13
N PRO A 394 7.75 -1.32 -25.65
CA PRO A 394 8.84 -0.67 -24.96
C PRO A 394 8.53 0.83 -24.78
N MET A 395 9.03 1.41 -23.69
CA MET A 395 9.04 2.87 -23.54
C MET A 395 9.92 3.49 -24.63
N ASP A 396 9.52 4.64 -25.15
CA ASP A 396 10.37 5.40 -26.05
C ASP A 396 11.62 5.91 -25.30
N ALA A 397 12.76 6.04 -25.99
CA ALA A 397 14.02 6.49 -25.42
C ALA A 397 13.92 7.91 -24.81
N SER A 398 13.00 8.73 -25.32
CA SER A 398 12.73 10.08 -24.82
C SER A 398 11.79 10.11 -23.60
N GLU A 399 11.11 9.00 -23.29
CA GLU A 399 10.07 8.95 -22.28
C GLU A 399 10.64 8.60 -20.89
N THR A 400 10.32 9.42 -19.90
CA THR A 400 10.62 9.13 -18.49
C THR A 400 9.51 8.30 -17.84
N PRO A 401 9.79 7.56 -16.75
CA PRO A 401 8.73 6.85 -16.00
C PRO A 401 7.60 7.78 -15.53
N SER A 402 7.93 9.03 -15.19
CA SER A 402 6.95 10.05 -14.78
C SER A 402 6.08 10.53 -15.94
N SER A 403 6.68 10.80 -17.12
CA SER A 403 5.90 11.17 -18.31
C SER A 403 5.01 10.03 -18.80
N LEU A 404 5.48 8.78 -18.74
CA LEU A 404 4.67 7.60 -19.06
C LEU A 404 3.43 7.50 -18.17
N LEU A 405 3.62 7.58 -16.84
CA LEU A 405 2.51 7.50 -15.89
C LEU A 405 1.55 8.69 -16.03
N LYS A 406 2.08 9.90 -16.28
CA LYS A 406 1.29 11.09 -16.57
C LYS A 406 0.36 10.88 -17.77
N THR A 407 0.92 10.49 -18.91
CA THR A 407 0.15 10.25 -20.14
C THR A 407 -0.94 9.21 -19.92
N ARG A 408 -0.62 8.11 -19.24
CA ARG A 408 -1.58 7.04 -18.95
C ARG A 408 -2.68 7.48 -17.99
N CYS A 409 -2.35 8.20 -16.91
CA CYS A 409 -3.35 8.70 -15.97
C CYS A 409 -4.33 9.67 -16.65
N ILE A 410 -3.82 10.57 -17.50
CA ILE A 410 -4.65 11.51 -18.27
C ILE A 410 -5.58 10.76 -19.22
N ALA A 411 -5.04 9.79 -19.98
CA ALA A 411 -5.85 8.98 -20.90
C ALA A 411 -6.95 8.20 -20.17
N ILE A 412 -6.64 7.59 -19.02
CA ILE A 412 -7.63 6.88 -18.20
C ILE A 412 -8.70 7.84 -17.70
N ARG A 413 -8.31 9.02 -17.21
CA ARG A 413 -9.24 10.05 -16.71
C ARG A 413 -10.18 10.56 -17.81
N ARG A 414 -9.69 10.63 -19.04
CA ARG A 414 -10.46 11.01 -20.23
C ARG A 414 -11.26 9.85 -20.83
N HIS A 415 -11.19 8.66 -20.24
CA HIS A 415 -11.80 7.42 -20.74
C HIS A 415 -11.37 7.08 -22.18
N GLU A 416 -10.12 7.35 -22.53
CA GLU A 416 -9.56 7.06 -23.85
C GLU A 416 -9.37 5.55 -24.03
N LYS A 417 -10.20 4.92 -24.87
CA LYS A 417 -10.18 3.45 -25.12
C LYS A 417 -8.98 2.99 -25.97
N LYS A 418 -8.23 3.90 -26.59
CA LYS A 418 -7.27 3.59 -27.68
C LYS A 418 -5.79 3.83 -27.34
N LEU A 419 -5.45 4.16 -26.08
CA LEU A 419 -4.03 4.37 -25.76
C LEU A 419 -3.26 3.04 -25.85
N ILE A 420 -2.29 3.00 -26.76
CA ILE A 420 -1.46 1.83 -27.06
C ILE A 420 -0.76 1.36 -25.78
N GLY A 421 -0.84 0.06 -25.49
CA GLY A 421 -0.21 -0.53 -24.33
C GLY A 421 -0.86 -0.18 -23.00
N LEU A 422 -2.08 0.37 -22.96
CA LEU A 422 -2.91 0.29 -21.74
C LEU A 422 -3.01 -1.17 -21.29
N PRO A 423 -3.08 -1.44 -19.97
CA PRO A 423 -3.36 -2.77 -19.48
C PRO A 423 -4.52 -3.41 -20.26
N PRO A 424 -4.37 -4.62 -20.83
CA PRO A 424 -5.45 -5.26 -21.62
C PRO A 424 -6.77 -5.39 -20.85
N LEU A 425 -6.69 -5.44 -19.53
CA LEU A 425 -7.84 -5.47 -18.62
C LEU A 425 -8.57 -4.12 -18.49
N LEU A 426 -7.88 -3.01 -18.78
CA LEU A 426 -8.47 -1.67 -18.83
C LEU A 426 -8.99 -1.30 -20.22
N SER A 427 -8.53 -1.96 -21.29
CA SER A 427 -9.04 -1.74 -22.65
C SER A 427 -10.33 -2.52 -22.94
N LYS A 428 -10.59 -3.60 -22.20
CA LYS A 428 -11.73 -4.52 -22.41
C LYS A 428 -12.96 -4.27 -21.54
N SER A 429 -13.10 -3.14 -20.83
CA SER A 429 -14.36 -2.86 -20.13
C SER A 429 -15.48 -2.58 -21.13
N VAL A 430 -16.18 -3.66 -21.48
CA VAL A 430 -17.57 -3.73 -21.89
C VAL A 430 -18.40 -2.91 -20.89
N ASP A 431 -19.36 -2.18 -21.44
CA ASP A 431 -20.36 -1.33 -20.79
C ASP A 431 -20.56 -1.61 -19.29
N MET A 432 -19.85 -0.84 -18.45
CA MET A 432 -20.22 -0.73 -17.05
C MET A 432 -21.33 0.31 -16.97
N ASP A 433 -22.53 -0.24 -16.80
CA ASP A 433 -23.76 0.35 -16.30
C ASP A 433 -23.65 1.84 -15.95
N SER A 434 -24.33 2.65 -16.77
CA SER A 434 -24.57 4.07 -16.58
C SER A 434 -25.56 4.33 -15.44
N THR A 435 -25.42 3.67 -14.30
CA THR A 435 -26.06 4.09 -13.06
C THR A 435 -25.23 5.22 -12.46
N GLN A 436 -25.34 6.39 -13.10
CA GLN A 436 -25.20 7.66 -12.40
C GLN A 436 -26.14 7.59 -11.19
N PRO A 437 -25.65 7.67 -9.94
CA PRO A 437 -26.56 7.92 -8.84
C PRO A 437 -27.19 9.29 -9.12
N GLU A 438 -28.52 9.32 -9.32
CA GLU A 438 -29.27 10.57 -9.41
C GLU A 438 -28.88 11.45 -8.24
N SER A 439 -28.13 12.51 -8.54
CA SER A 439 -27.63 13.43 -7.54
C SER A 439 -28.82 14.18 -6.93
N LYS A 440 -29.24 13.77 -5.74
CA LYS A 440 -29.95 14.69 -4.84
C LYS A 440 -29.00 15.84 -4.55
N LYS A 441 -29.21 16.97 -5.23
CA LYS A 441 -28.48 18.23 -5.04
C LYS A 441 -28.50 18.61 -3.55
N LYS A 442 -27.39 18.37 -2.85
CA LYS A 442 -27.02 19.07 -1.62
C LYS A 442 -25.50 19.25 -1.58
N GLY A 443 -25.09 20.52 -1.61
CA GLY A 443 -23.72 20.95 -1.31
C GLY A 443 -22.81 21.05 -2.53
N SER A 444 -22.20 22.23 -2.70
CA SER A 444 -21.19 22.59 -3.69
C SER A 444 -19.91 21.73 -3.58
N ALA A 445 -19.93 20.50 -4.10
CA ALA A 445 -18.72 19.71 -4.30
C ALA A 445 -18.19 19.93 -5.73
N ILE A 446 -16.98 20.48 -5.87
CA ILE A 446 -16.36 20.74 -7.18
C ILE A 446 -15.65 19.46 -7.61
N ALA A 447 -16.36 18.58 -8.31
CA ALA A 447 -15.74 17.44 -8.96
C ALA A 447 -14.70 17.91 -10.00
N LEU A 448 -13.50 17.34 -9.95
CA LEU A 448 -12.45 17.63 -10.93
C LEU A 448 -12.86 17.13 -12.32
N SER A 449 -12.86 18.03 -13.32
CA SER A 449 -13.17 17.71 -14.72
C SER A 449 -12.35 16.52 -15.25
N ALA A 450 -12.92 15.76 -16.19
CA ALA A 450 -12.21 14.70 -16.92
C ALA A 450 -10.99 15.25 -17.69
N LEU A 451 -10.98 16.55 -18.02
CA LEU A 451 -9.86 17.23 -18.68
C LEU A 451 -8.83 17.79 -17.71
N HIS A 452 -9.06 17.71 -16.40
CA HIS A 452 -8.13 18.22 -15.40
C HIS A 452 -6.79 17.50 -15.48
N VAL A 453 -5.70 18.29 -15.44
CA VAL A 453 -4.33 17.78 -15.45
C VAL A 453 -3.63 18.28 -14.19
N PHE A 454 -3.24 17.34 -13.33
CA PHE A 454 -2.48 17.62 -12.12
C PHE A 454 -1.08 18.19 -12.43
N PRO A 455 -0.44 18.88 -11.47
CA PRO A 455 0.94 19.35 -11.64
C PRO A 455 1.91 18.19 -11.87
N SER A 456 3.01 18.43 -12.59
CA SER A 456 4.02 17.40 -12.86
C SER A 456 4.60 16.77 -11.59
N SER A 457 4.62 17.51 -10.47
CA SER A 457 5.04 17.02 -9.15
C SER A 457 4.12 15.92 -8.60
N ALA A 458 2.83 15.89 -8.96
CA ALA A 458 1.91 14.82 -8.58
C ALA A 458 2.28 13.50 -9.26
N TYR A 459 2.58 13.55 -10.56
CA TYR A 459 3.00 12.37 -11.32
C TYR A 459 4.41 11.90 -10.93
N ASP A 460 5.32 12.81 -10.58
CA ASP A 460 6.63 12.45 -10.01
C ASP A 460 6.47 11.70 -8.68
N LEU A 461 5.65 12.22 -7.76
CA LEU A 461 5.36 11.53 -6.49
C LEU A 461 4.74 10.15 -6.74
N LEU A 462 3.73 10.07 -7.62
CA LEU A 462 3.09 8.81 -7.98
C LEU A 462 4.11 7.80 -8.51
N THR A 463 5.04 8.24 -9.36
CA THR A 463 6.08 7.39 -9.95
C THR A 463 7.01 6.80 -8.90
N ARG A 464 7.34 7.58 -7.86
CA ARG A 464 8.20 7.16 -6.74
C ARG A 464 7.47 6.23 -5.77
N LEU A 465 6.17 6.46 -5.53
CA LEU A 465 5.32 5.57 -4.73
C LEU A 465 5.10 4.22 -5.43
N LEU A 466 4.88 4.24 -6.74
CA LEU A 466 4.73 3.06 -7.59
C LEU A 466 6.06 2.59 -8.23
N GLU A 467 7.19 2.81 -7.56
CA GLU A 467 8.46 2.22 -7.95
C GLU A 467 8.42 0.70 -7.71
N PRO A 468 8.53 -0.14 -8.76
CA PRO A 468 8.38 -1.58 -8.61
C PRO A 468 9.41 -2.20 -7.69
N ASN A 469 10.66 -1.74 -7.72
CA ASN A 469 11.70 -2.28 -6.85
C ASN A 469 11.53 -1.72 -5.41
N PRO A 470 11.23 -2.56 -4.40
CA PRO A 470 10.97 -2.08 -3.04
C PRO A 470 12.18 -1.35 -2.40
N GLN A 471 13.42 -1.67 -2.79
CA GLN A 471 14.62 -1.00 -2.27
C GLN A 471 14.82 0.40 -2.84
N LYS A 472 14.23 0.70 -4.01
CA LYS A 472 14.29 2.01 -4.67
C LYS A 472 13.05 2.86 -4.40
N ARG A 473 12.01 2.25 -3.84
CA ARG A 473 10.74 2.90 -3.55
C ARG A 473 10.93 3.96 -2.48
N ILE A 474 10.34 5.13 -2.69
CA ILE A 474 10.42 6.23 -1.72
C ILE A 474 9.88 5.78 -0.36
N SER A 475 10.48 6.23 0.74
CA SER A 475 9.91 6.00 2.07
C SER A 475 8.71 6.94 2.31
N ALA A 476 7.79 6.58 3.22
CA ALA A 476 6.71 7.50 3.60
C ALA A 476 7.25 8.83 4.17
N HIS A 477 8.36 8.76 4.92
CA HIS A 477 9.06 9.90 5.48
C HIS A 477 9.62 10.85 4.40
N ASP A 478 10.25 10.31 3.36
CA ASP A 478 10.76 11.09 2.24
C ASP A 478 9.63 11.64 1.36
N ALA A 479 8.56 10.87 1.19
CA ALA A 479 7.39 11.28 0.42
C ALA A 479 6.72 12.53 1.00
N LEU A 480 6.70 12.70 2.33
CA LEU A 480 6.18 13.92 2.98
C LEU A 480 6.97 15.18 2.63
N ARG A 481 8.26 15.04 2.27
CA ARG A 481 9.13 16.15 1.84
C ARG A 481 9.08 16.41 0.33
N HIS A 482 8.26 15.67 -0.40
CA HIS A 482 8.19 15.77 -1.84
C HIS A 482 7.62 17.14 -2.29
N PRO A 483 8.10 17.75 -3.41
CA PRO A 483 7.61 19.03 -3.90
C PRO A 483 6.10 19.15 -4.11
N PHE A 484 5.41 18.02 -4.33
CA PHE A 484 3.94 17.95 -4.41
C PHE A 484 3.24 18.54 -3.17
N PHE A 485 3.84 18.38 -1.99
CA PHE A 485 3.34 18.93 -0.73
C PHE A 485 3.87 20.34 -0.42
N LEU A 486 4.92 20.79 -1.11
CA LEU A 486 5.58 22.09 -0.86
C LEU A 486 5.06 23.23 -1.75
N GLN A 487 4.45 22.92 -2.91
CA GLN A 487 4.17 23.89 -3.97
C GLN A 487 3.10 24.98 -3.66
N HIS A 488 2.45 24.97 -2.48
CA HIS A 488 1.46 25.99 -2.11
C HIS A 488 1.76 26.75 -0.81
N ALA A 489 3.01 26.73 -0.31
CA ALA A 489 3.42 27.60 0.80
C ALA A 489 3.64 29.07 0.40
N LYS A 490 3.36 29.47 -0.85
CA LYS A 490 3.32 30.88 -1.25
C LYS A 490 1.88 31.39 -1.18
N PRO A 491 1.57 32.40 -0.35
CA PRO A 491 0.29 33.09 -0.45
C PRO A 491 0.18 33.71 -1.86
N PRO A 492 -1.04 33.80 -2.43
CA PRO A 492 -1.22 34.54 -3.67
C PRO A 492 -0.75 35.97 -3.43
N ASN A 493 0.29 36.37 -4.17
CA ASN A 493 0.73 37.75 -4.21
C ASN A 493 -0.49 38.63 -4.50
N ALA A 494 -0.71 39.60 -3.63
CA ALA A 494 -1.57 40.74 -3.90
C ALA A 494 -1.01 41.50 -5.11
N SER A 495 -1.35 41.05 -6.32
CA SER A 495 -1.27 41.89 -7.51
C SER A 495 -2.41 42.88 -7.40
N GLY A 496 -2.09 44.04 -6.84
CA GLY A 496 -2.97 45.19 -6.77
C GLY A 496 -3.48 45.55 -8.16
N VAL A 497 -4.79 45.44 -8.35
CA VAL A 497 -5.53 46.18 -9.36
C VAL A 497 -6.50 47.06 -8.59
N SER A 498 -6.01 48.24 -8.20
CA SER A 498 -6.89 49.33 -7.76
C SER A 498 -7.39 50.04 -9.02
N PRO A 499 -8.70 50.29 -9.19
CA PRO A 499 -9.21 51.04 -10.32
C PRO A 499 -8.80 52.52 -10.17
N LYS A 500 -7.99 53.02 -11.11
CA LYS A 500 -7.67 54.45 -11.19
C LYS A 500 -8.86 55.21 -11.77
N ILE A 501 -9.52 55.98 -10.92
CA ILE A 501 -10.39 57.11 -11.31
C ILE A 501 -9.49 58.20 -11.89
N ALA A 502 -9.80 58.65 -13.09
CA ALA A 502 -9.11 59.73 -13.78
C ALA A 502 -9.51 61.08 -13.17
N ILE A 503 -8.52 61.85 -12.69
CA ILE A 503 -8.63 63.30 -12.52
C ILE A 503 -7.37 63.93 -13.11
N THR A 504 -7.60 64.83 -14.06
CA THR A 504 -6.71 65.67 -14.85
C THR A 504 -6.00 66.77 -14.03
N GLN A 505 -4.98 67.38 -14.68
CA GLN A 505 -4.18 68.59 -14.35
C GLN A 505 -2.78 68.27 -13.79
N THR A 506 -1.65 68.90 -14.17
CA THR A 506 -1.27 69.90 -15.18
C THR A 506 0.28 69.91 -15.28
N SER A 507 0.81 70.20 -16.48
CA SER A 507 2.11 70.81 -16.86
C SER A 507 3.30 70.95 -15.89
N GLY A 508 4.52 70.58 -16.36
CA GLY A 508 5.78 71.24 -15.96
C GLY A 508 7.07 70.39 -16.10
N ARG A 509 7.83 70.58 -17.19
CA ARG A 509 9.27 70.25 -17.33
C ARG A 509 10.14 71.28 -16.54
N PRO A 510 11.49 71.18 -16.36
CA PRO A 510 12.50 70.47 -17.19
C PRO A 510 13.77 69.85 -16.48
N ASN A 511 14.55 69.14 -17.31
CA ASN A 511 16.02 68.97 -17.40
C ASN A 511 16.89 68.50 -16.19
N HIS A 512 17.63 67.40 -16.36
CA HIS A 512 19.07 67.39 -16.70
C HIS A 512 19.66 65.95 -16.73
N LEU A 513 20.40 65.64 -17.79
CA LEU A 513 21.40 64.56 -17.95
C LEU A 513 22.82 65.19 -17.77
N PRO A 514 23.95 64.46 -17.83
CA PRO A 514 24.27 63.04 -17.63
C PRO A 514 25.50 62.84 -16.68
N ILE A 515 26.02 61.63 -16.50
CA ILE A 515 27.46 61.26 -16.67
C ILE A 515 27.70 59.77 -16.30
N SER A 516 28.58 59.18 -17.10
CA SER A 516 29.12 57.83 -17.20
C SER A 516 29.89 57.27 -16.00
N GLY A 517 30.09 55.94 -15.99
CA GLY A 517 31.42 55.37 -15.73
C GLY A 517 31.51 54.16 -14.80
N ALA A 518 31.60 52.97 -15.42
CA ALA A 518 32.37 51.77 -15.07
C ALA A 518 32.68 51.39 -13.60
N ILE A 519 32.58 50.09 -13.31
CA ILE A 519 33.68 49.18 -12.89
C ILE A 519 33.07 47.87 -12.32
N SER A 520 33.46 46.72 -12.89
CA SER A 520 33.37 45.40 -12.23
C SER A 520 34.65 45.17 -11.42
N PRO A 521 34.67 44.30 -10.39
CA PRO A 521 35.19 42.95 -10.64
C PRO A 521 34.65 41.79 -9.77
N PHE A 522 34.72 40.58 -10.36
CA PHE A 522 35.18 39.28 -9.80
C PHE A 522 34.34 38.39 -8.83
N ARG A 523 34.11 37.15 -9.34
CA ARG A 523 34.30 35.77 -8.79
C ARG A 523 33.74 35.36 -7.41
N LEU A 524 33.04 34.19 -7.35
CA LEU A 524 33.63 32.88 -6.98
C LEU A 524 32.66 31.67 -7.15
N ARG A 525 33.25 30.50 -7.42
CA ARG A 525 32.67 29.13 -7.51
C ARG A 525 32.58 28.47 -6.12
N ALA A 526 31.71 27.45 -5.96
CA ALA A 526 32.09 26.16 -5.35
C ALA A 526 31.04 25.05 -5.65
N GLN A 527 31.51 23.96 -6.27
CA GLN A 527 30.95 22.60 -6.23
C GLN A 527 31.46 21.90 -4.97
N PHE A 528 30.70 20.96 -4.41
CA PHE A 528 31.24 19.86 -3.62
C PHE A 528 30.61 18.53 -4.07
N CYS A 529 31.48 17.51 -4.08
CA CYS A 529 31.27 16.14 -4.55
C CYS A 529 30.11 15.39 -3.90
#